data_AF-A0A813J7J2-F1
#
_entry.id   AF-A0A813J7J2-F1
#
_cell.length_a   1.000
_cell.length_b   1.000
_cell.length_c   1.000
_cell.angle_alpha   90.00
_cell.angle_beta   90.00
_cell.angle_gamma   90.00
#
_symmetry.space_group_name_H-M   'P 1'
#
loop_
_entity.id
_entity.type
_entity.pdbx_description
1 polymer ?
#
loop_
_entity_poly.entity_id
_entity_poly.type
_entity_poly.pdbx_seq_one_letter_code
_entity_poly.pdbx_strand_id
1 'polypeptide(L)'
;ELLMADSSLMELQKEVNGLLGLGDESAKGEVELCETPRFALADEEAWKSHLASQGFVVIAAAATKQELQHAWMLLWDFIEASDQSGRTRRSDVNSWQDSNLKDVGWPAGKEDGLLHDRGIGQAELLWYIRGLKSVRDVFGAIWQTKQLVTSFDGAGVFRPFGRNDSWRTTKKTWHHVDQAHTKIGLHCIQ
;
A
#
# COMPACT_ATOMS: atom_id res chain seq x y z
N GLU A 1 8.93 8.35 27.56
CA GLU A 1 8.33 7.00 27.63
C GLU A 1 6.84 7.14 27.38
N LEU A 2 6.40 6.93 26.14
CA LEU A 2 4.98 7.07 25.78
C LEU A 2 4.63 5.94 24.82
N LEU A 3 3.51 5.28 25.15
CA LEU A 3 2.68 4.45 24.28
C LEU A 3 3.25 3.08 23.88
N MET A 4 3.38 2.19 24.85
CA MET A 4 2.99 0.80 24.60
C MET A 4 1.47 0.78 24.68
N ALA A 5 0.78 0.72 23.53
CA ALA A 5 -0.65 0.48 23.52
C ALA A 5 -0.90 -0.88 24.17
N ASP A 6 -1.53 -0.85 25.34
CA ASP A 6 -1.80 -2.03 26.16
C ASP A 6 -2.73 -2.96 25.38
N SER A 7 -2.20 -4.10 24.92
CA SER A 7 -2.94 -5.11 24.16
C SER A 7 -4.20 -5.57 24.90
N SER A 8 -4.21 -5.44 26.24
CA SER A 8 -5.37 -5.78 27.08
C SER A 8 -6.60 -4.90 26.82
N LEU A 9 -6.44 -3.61 26.51
CA LEU A 9 -7.56 -2.72 26.19
C LEU A 9 -8.22 -3.09 24.86
N MET A 10 -7.42 -3.51 23.88
CA MET A 10 -7.91 -3.91 22.57
C MET A 10 -8.62 -5.27 22.63
N GLU A 11 -8.14 -6.19 23.46
CA GLU A 11 -8.83 -7.47 23.75
C GLU A 11 -10.13 -7.23 24.50
N LEU A 12 -10.12 -6.41 25.55
CA LEU A 12 -11.33 -6.07 26.31
C LEU A 12 -12.38 -5.39 25.43
N GLN A 13 -11.97 -4.47 24.54
CA GLN A 13 -12.86 -3.83 23.58
C GLN A 13 -13.49 -4.85 22.61
N LYS A 14 -12.71 -5.83 22.13
CA LYS A 14 -13.24 -6.92 21.27
C LYS A 14 -14.22 -7.80 22.03
N GLU A 15 -13.94 -8.16 23.28
CA GLU A 15 -14.85 -8.93 24.12
C GLU A 15 -16.14 -8.18 24.41
N VAL A 16 -16.05 -6.89 24.77
CA VAL A 16 -17.20 -6.02 24.97
C VAL A 16 -18.04 -5.91 23.69
N ASN A 17 -17.40 -5.71 22.53
CA ASN A 17 -18.11 -5.66 21.26
C ASN A 17 -18.79 -7.00 20.93
N GLY A 18 -18.14 -8.14 21.23
CA GLY A 18 -18.74 -9.47 21.07
C GLY A 18 -19.95 -9.68 22.00
N LEU A 19 -19.83 -9.30 23.27
CA LEU A 19 -20.92 -9.39 24.26
C LEU A 19 -22.11 -8.48 23.92
N LEU A 20 -21.84 -7.31 23.35
CA LEU A 20 -22.86 -6.34 22.95
C LEU A 20 -23.46 -6.65 21.56
N GLY A 21 -22.99 -7.70 20.86
CA GLY A 21 -23.38 -7.98 19.48
C GLY A 21 -22.95 -6.89 18.49
N LEU A 22 -21.98 -6.04 18.87
CA LEU A 22 -21.42 -4.94 18.08
C LEU A 22 -20.25 -5.38 17.18
N GLY A 23 -20.17 -6.68 16.89
CA GLY A 23 -19.21 -7.27 15.99
C GLY A 23 -19.87 -8.47 15.36
N ASP A 24 -20.69 -8.23 14.34
CA ASP A 24 -21.11 -9.31 13.47
C ASP A 24 -19.86 -10.03 12.96
N GLU A 25 -19.87 -11.36 12.94
CA GLU A 25 -19.16 -12.05 11.88
C GLU A 25 -19.78 -11.49 10.60
N SER A 26 -19.14 -10.48 10.01
CA SER A 26 -19.56 -9.94 8.73
C SER A 26 -19.73 -11.16 7.84
N ALA A 27 -20.96 -11.43 7.41
CA ALA A 27 -21.23 -12.54 6.51
C ALA A 27 -20.14 -12.48 5.45
N LYS A 28 -19.45 -13.60 5.21
CA LYS A 28 -18.48 -13.65 4.10
C LYS A 28 -19.31 -13.41 2.85
N GLY A 29 -19.40 -12.14 2.45
CA GLY A 29 -20.11 -11.73 1.26
C GLY A 29 -19.52 -12.51 0.11
N GLU A 30 -20.37 -12.91 -0.83
CA GLU A 30 -19.86 -13.45 -2.07
C GLU A 30 -18.94 -12.40 -2.70
N VAL A 31 -17.68 -12.77 -2.90
CA VAL A 31 -16.73 -11.92 -3.62
C VAL A 31 -17.04 -12.09 -5.10
N GLU A 32 -17.73 -11.12 -5.65
CA GLU A 32 -17.96 -11.06 -7.08
C GLU A 32 -16.71 -10.50 -7.77
N LEU A 33 -16.20 -11.24 -8.75
CA LEU A 33 -15.15 -10.74 -9.64
C LEU A 33 -15.81 -9.78 -10.63
N CYS A 34 -15.54 -8.49 -10.49
CA CYS A 34 -15.94 -7.50 -11.49
C CYS A 34 -14.78 -7.13 -12.40
N GLU A 35 -15.05 -6.99 -13.70
CA GLU A 35 -14.11 -6.31 -14.58
C GLU A 35 -14.04 -4.84 -14.19
N THR A 36 -12.83 -4.37 -13.85
CA THR A 36 -12.62 -2.99 -13.49
C THR A 36 -12.26 -2.17 -14.74
N PRO A 37 -13.09 -1.19 -15.15
CA PRO A 37 -12.75 -0.32 -16.26
C PRO A 37 -11.51 0.52 -15.94
N ARG A 38 -10.72 0.80 -16.97
CA ARG A 38 -9.53 1.65 -16.88
C ARG A 38 -9.79 2.93 -17.66
N PHE A 39 -9.59 4.08 -17.03
CA PHE A 39 -9.92 5.39 -17.60
C PHE A 39 -8.67 6.11 -18.08
N ALA A 40 -8.76 6.84 -19.18
CA ALA A 40 -7.72 7.78 -19.52
C ALA A 40 -7.80 8.99 -18.57
N LEU A 41 -6.65 9.61 -18.28
CA LEU A 41 -6.60 10.80 -17.41
C LEU A 41 -7.51 11.93 -17.92
N ALA A 42 -7.62 12.07 -19.24
CA ALA A 42 -8.42 13.11 -19.89
C ALA A 42 -9.95 12.94 -19.70
N ASP A 43 -10.42 11.74 -19.35
CA ASP A 43 -11.85 11.43 -19.19
C ASP A 43 -12.34 11.79 -17.77
N GLU A 44 -12.07 13.02 -17.33
CA GLU A 44 -12.24 13.49 -15.94
C GLU A 44 -13.62 13.21 -15.35
N GLU A 45 -14.68 13.59 -16.06
CA GLU A 45 -16.05 13.38 -15.62
C GLU A 45 -16.37 11.89 -15.43
N ALA A 46 -15.90 11.04 -16.34
CA ALA A 46 -16.18 9.61 -16.31
C ALA A 46 -15.49 8.93 -15.12
N TRP A 47 -14.20 9.20 -14.90
CA TRP A 47 -13.47 8.57 -13.82
C TRP A 47 -13.87 9.13 -12.43
N LYS A 48 -14.25 10.43 -12.34
CA LYS A 48 -14.82 10.99 -11.10
C LYS A 48 -16.18 10.39 -10.76
N SER A 49 -17.04 10.21 -11.77
CA SER A 49 -18.34 9.57 -11.58
C SER A 49 -18.19 8.11 -11.14
N HIS A 50 -17.23 7.38 -11.71
CA HIS A 50 -16.92 6.01 -11.28
C HIS A 50 -16.41 5.99 -9.83
N LEU A 51 -15.45 6.85 -9.47
CA LEU A 51 -14.96 6.96 -8.09
C LEU A 51 -16.09 7.25 -7.09
N ALA A 52 -16.98 8.19 -7.40
CA ALA A 52 -18.07 8.55 -6.51
C ALA A 52 -19.11 7.43 -6.31
N SER A 53 -19.32 6.58 -7.33
CA SER A 53 -20.32 5.51 -7.30
C SER A 53 -19.78 4.18 -6.78
N GLN A 54 -18.51 3.85 -7.07
CA GLN A 54 -17.90 2.56 -6.73
C GLN A 54 -16.93 2.64 -5.54
N GLY A 55 -16.47 3.83 -5.16
CA GLY A 55 -15.49 4.02 -4.09
C GLY A 55 -14.04 3.77 -4.52
N PHE A 56 -13.78 3.48 -5.79
CA PHE A 56 -12.44 3.33 -6.36
C PHE A 56 -12.41 3.71 -7.84
N VAL A 57 -11.22 3.91 -8.41
CA VAL A 57 -11.03 4.12 -9.86
C VAL A 57 -9.64 3.71 -10.30
N VAL A 58 -9.51 3.26 -11.55
CA VAL A 58 -8.20 2.91 -12.16
C VAL A 58 -7.88 3.86 -13.30
N ILE A 59 -6.85 4.68 -13.10
CA ILE A 59 -6.29 5.55 -14.14
C ILE A 59 -5.26 4.78 -14.96
N ALA A 60 -5.51 4.63 -16.25
CA ALA A 60 -4.60 4.02 -17.19
C ALA A 60 -3.40 4.94 -17.48
N ALA A 61 -2.23 4.34 -17.72
CA ALA A 61 -1.03 5.04 -18.14
C ALA A 61 -0.65 6.24 -17.24
N ALA A 62 -0.86 6.11 -15.93
CA ALA A 62 -0.48 7.12 -14.95
C ALA A 62 1.04 7.38 -14.89
N ALA A 63 1.86 6.52 -15.49
CA ALA A 63 3.28 6.77 -15.69
C ALA A 63 3.71 6.25 -17.07
N THR A 64 4.64 6.96 -17.70
CA THR A 64 5.32 6.54 -18.92
C THR A 64 6.28 5.38 -18.65
N LYS A 65 6.71 4.70 -19.71
CA LYS A 65 7.70 3.61 -19.58
C LYS A 65 9.01 4.08 -18.96
N GLN A 66 9.44 5.31 -19.30
CA GLN A 66 10.65 5.93 -18.78
C GLN A 66 10.53 6.24 -17.29
N GLU A 67 9.39 6.80 -16.86
CA GLU A 67 9.13 7.06 -15.45
C GLU A 67 9.07 5.77 -14.63
N LEU A 68 8.43 4.72 -15.17
CA LEU A 68 8.40 3.40 -14.54
C LEU A 68 9.79 2.78 -14.43
N GLN A 69 10.62 2.90 -15.47
CA GLN A 69 11.99 2.41 -15.44
C GLN A 69 12.83 3.15 -14.38
N HIS A 70 12.64 4.46 -14.25
CA HIS A 70 13.34 5.24 -13.24
C HIS A 70 12.89 4.87 -11.82
N ALA A 71 11.58 4.79 -11.59
CA ALA A 71 11.03 4.32 -10.31
C ALA A 71 11.53 2.91 -9.95
N TRP A 72 11.62 2.00 -10.93
CA TRP A 72 12.19 0.68 -10.70
C TRP A 72 13.66 0.72 -10.24
N MET A 73 14.48 1.61 -10.82
CA MET A 73 15.85 1.81 -10.36
C MET A 73 15.89 2.33 -8.92
N LEU A 74 15.11 3.38 -8.61
CA LEU A 74 15.03 3.95 -7.26
C LEU A 74 14.56 2.94 -6.21
N LEU A 75 13.62 2.07 -6.56
CA LEU A 75 13.18 0.98 -5.69
C LEU A 75 14.33 0.03 -5.36
N TRP A 76 15.07 -0.41 -6.37
CA TRP A 76 16.21 -1.30 -6.13
C TRP A 76 17.37 -0.64 -5.42
N ASP A 77 17.63 0.64 -5.72
CA ASP A 77 18.64 1.43 -5.01
C ASP A 77 18.31 1.48 -3.51
N PHE A 78 17.03 1.71 -3.17
CA PHE A 78 16.55 1.63 -1.78
C PHE A 78 16.71 0.23 -1.19
N ILE A 79 16.25 -0.82 -1.88
CA ILE A 79 16.30 -2.20 -1.37
C ILE A 79 17.75 -2.60 -1.06
N GLU A 80 18.68 -2.33 -1.97
CA GLU A 80 20.10 -2.69 -1.79
C GLU A 80 20.79 -1.84 -0.72
N ALA A 81 20.46 -0.54 -0.63
CA ALA A 81 21.05 0.35 0.38
C ALA A 81 20.48 0.12 1.79
N SER A 82 19.23 -0.35 1.90
CA SER A 82 18.57 -0.62 3.18
C SER A 82 18.96 -1.95 3.83
N ASP A 83 19.68 -2.82 3.12
CA ASP A 83 20.26 -4.05 3.68
C ASP A 83 21.66 -3.79 4.24
N GLN A 84 21.79 -3.70 5.55
CA GLN A 84 23.07 -3.46 6.24
C GLN A 84 24.11 -4.55 5.99
N SER A 85 23.69 -5.76 5.59
CA SER A 85 24.63 -6.81 5.22
C SER A 85 25.17 -6.65 3.80
N GLY A 86 24.50 -5.84 2.98
CA GLY A 86 24.81 -5.68 1.57
C GLY A 86 24.78 -6.99 0.80
N ARG A 87 23.90 -7.94 1.15
CA ARG A 87 23.78 -9.23 0.44
C ARG A 87 22.66 -9.21 -0.58
N THR A 88 21.56 -8.51 -0.32
CA THR A 88 20.46 -8.41 -1.27
C THR A 88 20.90 -7.63 -2.51
N ARG A 89 20.70 -8.22 -3.69
CA ARG A 89 21.15 -7.71 -4.99
C ARG A 89 20.08 -7.92 -6.05
N ARG A 90 19.75 -6.87 -6.81
CA ARG A 90 18.80 -6.90 -7.92
C ARG A 90 19.21 -7.89 -9.01
N SER A 91 20.52 -8.06 -9.20
CA SER A 91 21.10 -8.95 -10.20
C SER A 91 21.12 -10.42 -9.77
N ASP A 92 20.91 -10.71 -8.49
CA ASP A 92 20.90 -12.07 -7.95
C ASP A 92 19.66 -12.30 -7.09
N VAL A 93 18.64 -12.80 -7.74
CA VAL A 93 17.40 -13.27 -7.11
C VAL A 93 17.57 -14.31 -6.00
N ASN A 94 18.65 -15.09 -5.98
CA ASN A 94 18.90 -16.02 -4.88
C ASN A 94 19.36 -15.31 -3.61
N SER A 95 19.76 -14.04 -3.70
CA SER A 95 20.11 -13.19 -2.56
C SER A 95 18.91 -12.58 -1.83
N TRP A 96 17.68 -12.75 -2.35
CA TRP A 96 16.45 -12.14 -1.81
C TRP A 96 15.89 -12.93 -0.61
N GLN A 97 16.77 -13.21 0.35
CA GLN A 97 16.48 -14.05 1.51
C GLN A 97 16.01 -13.21 2.69
N ASP A 98 15.14 -13.79 3.50
CA ASP A 98 14.76 -13.22 4.79
C ASP A 98 15.94 -13.24 5.77
N SER A 99 15.90 -12.38 6.79
CA SER A 99 16.81 -12.43 7.93
C SER A 99 16.09 -12.09 9.23
N ASN A 100 16.56 -12.67 10.33
CA ASN A 100 16.12 -12.30 11.67
C ASN A 100 16.96 -11.15 12.26
N LEU A 101 17.96 -10.66 11.53
CA LEU A 101 18.77 -9.51 11.93
C LEU A 101 18.08 -8.22 11.48
N LYS A 102 18.15 -7.19 12.33
CA LYS A 102 17.58 -5.87 12.04
C LYS A 102 18.20 -5.27 10.77
N ASP A 103 17.36 -4.76 9.88
CA ASP A 103 17.73 -4.11 8.63
C ASP A 103 18.65 -4.98 7.73
N VAL A 104 18.46 -6.30 7.74
CA VAL A 104 19.25 -7.24 6.92
C VAL A 104 18.34 -8.09 6.06
N GLY A 105 18.74 -8.35 4.81
CA GLY A 105 18.00 -9.17 3.86
C GLY A 105 16.76 -8.46 3.28
N TRP A 106 15.83 -9.25 2.74
CA TRP A 106 14.62 -8.75 2.07
C TRP A 106 13.84 -7.78 2.97
N PRO A 107 13.47 -6.58 2.48
CA PRO A 107 12.98 -5.54 3.36
C PRO A 107 11.48 -5.62 3.65
N ALA A 108 10.69 -6.23 2.77
CA ALA A 108 9.23 -6.30 2.97
C ALA A 108 8.82 -7.40 3.93
N GLY A 109 7.75 -7.14 4.69
CA GLY A 109 7.18 -8.05 5.67
C GLY A 109 6.79 -9.39 5.07
N LYS A 110 7.13 -10.48 5.76
CA LYS A 110 6.76 -11.84 5.36
C LYS A 110 5.25 -12.10 5.46
N GLU A 111 4.55 -11.35 6.30
CA GLU A 111 3.13 -11.56 6.52
C GLU A 111 2.26 -10.99 5.40
N ASP A 112 2.70 -9.86 4.82
CA ASP A 112 1.84 -8.98 4.02
C ASP A 112 2.52 -8.35 2.80
N GLY A 113 3.85 -8.45 2.68
CA GLY A 113 4.62 -7.82 1.63
C GLY A 113 4.72 -6.29 1.77
N LEU A 114 4.34 -5.75 2.93
CA LEU A 114 4.45 -4.33 3.21
C LEU A 114 5.85 -3.98 3.70
N LEU A 115 6.38 -2.90 3.16
CA LEU A 115 7.61 -2.26 3.56
C LEU A 115 7.22 -0.91 4.16
N HIS A 116 7.29 -0.80 5.48
CA HIS A 116 6.91 0.40 6.24
C HIS A 116 8.04 0.89 7.17
N ASP A 117 9.20 0.24 7.12
CA ASP A 117 10.38 0.53 7.93
C ASP A 117 11.58 0.94 7.04
N ARG A 118 12.79 0.94 7.62
CA ARG A 118 14.06 1.26 6.93
C ARG A 118 14.08 2.62 6.21
N GLY A 119 13.20 3.54 6.59
CA GLY A 119 13.09 4.88 6.00
C GLY A 119 12.41 4.92 4.64
N ILE A 120 11.70 3.86 4.22
CA ILE A 120 11.00 3.82 2.92
C ILE A 120 10.06 5.00 2.71
N GLY A 121 9.37 5.46 3.76
CA GLY A 121 8.43 6.57 3.69
C GLY A 121 9.06 7.86 3.16
N GLN A 122 10.34 8.06 3.47
CA GLN A 122 11.15 9.21 3.07
C GLN A 122 12.01 8.93 1.82
N ALA A 123 11.96 7.72 1.25
CA ALA A 123 12.79 7.34 0.14
C ALA A 123 12.48 8.14 -1.13
N GLU A 124 13.51 8.37 -1.94
CA GLU A 124 13.43 9.08 -3.22
C GLU A 124 12.37 8.47 -4.15
N LEU A 125 12.24 7.14 -4.16
CA LEU A 125 11.20 6.41 -4.90
C LEU A 125 9.80 7.00 -4.65
N LEU A 126 9.40 7.12 -3.38
CA LEU A 126 8.03 7.52 -3.06
C LEU A 126 7.80 8.99 -3.38
N TRP A 127 8.81 9.84 -3.17
CA TRP A 127 8.75 11.24 -3.59
C TRP A 127 8.66 11.39 -5.10
N TYR A 128 9.41 10.60 -5.85
CA TYR A 128 9.36 10.58 -7.31
C TYR A 128 7.96 10.22 -7.82
N ILE A 129 7.38 9.12 -7.33
CA ILE A 129 6.04 8.67 -7.72
C ILE A 129 4.97 9.70 -7.33
N ARG A 130 4.99 10.22 -6.10
CA ARG A 130 4.06 11.28 -5.63
C ARG A 130 4.22 12.57 -6.43
N GLY A 131 5.42 12.81 -6.97
CA GLY A 131 5.77 13.99 -7.77
C GLY A 131 5.35 13.90 -9.24
N LEU A 132 4.99 12.73 -9.75
CA LEU A 132 4.58 12.55 -11.14
C LEU A 132 3.40 13.47 -11.49
N LYS A 133 3.48 14.11 -12.66
CA LYS A 133 2.50 15.13 -13.07
C LYS A 133 1.08 14.56 -13.11
N SER A 134 0.91 13.40 -13.74
CA SER A 134 -0.35 12.65 -13.82
C SER A 134 -0.95 12.36 -12.45
N VAL A 135 -0.15 11.87 -11.48
CA VAL A 135 -0.60 11.60 -10.11
C VAL A 135 -1.11 12.88 -9.47
N ARG A 136 -0.32 13.97 -9.55
CA ARG A 136 -0.71 15.27 -9.01
C ARG A 136 -1.96 15.85 -9.68
N ASP A 137 -2.12 15.65 -10.98
CA ASP A 137 -3.29 16.10 -11.73
C ASP A 137 -4.55 15.35 -11.27
N VAL A 138 -4.49 14.03 -11.07
CA VAL A 138 -5.63 13.22 -10.56
C VAL A 138 -6.05 13.71 -9.18
N PHE A 139 -5.12 13.75 -8.23
CA PHE A 139 -5.44 14.20 -6.87
C PHE A 139 -5.87 15.67 -6.85
N GLY A 140 -5.30 16.51 -7.72
CA GLY A 140 -5.68 17.92 -7.80
C GLY A 140 -7.09 18.12 -8.36
N ALA A 141 -7.50 17.27 -9.29
CA ALA A 141 -8.86 17.23 -9.81
C ALA A 141 -9.87 16.73 -8.76
N ILE A 142 -9.52 15.69 -7.98
CA ILE A 142 -10.36 15.18 -6.88
C ILE A 142 -10.61 16.26 -5.82
N TRP A 143 -9.53 16.88 -5.33
CA TRP A 143 -9.59 17.87 -4.24
C TRP A 143 -9.85 19.30 -4.72
N GLN A 144 -9.99 19.52 -6.03
CA GLN A 144 -10.20 20.82 -6.67
C GLN A 144 -9.13 21.87 -6.29
N THR A 145 -7.89 21.42 -6.10
CA THR A 145 -6.76 22.28 -5.73
C THR A 145 -5.43 21.71 -6.23
N LYS A 146 -4.50 22.59 -6.62
CA LYS A 146 -3.12 22.19 -6.95
C LYS A 146 -2.18 22.21 -5.73
N GLN A 147 -2.65 22.77 -4.61
CA GLN A 147 -1.92 22.86 -3.35
C GLN A 147 -2.18 21.59 -2.53
N LEU A 148 -1.57 20.49 -2.96
CA LEU A 148 -1.73 19.19 -2.34
C LEU A 148 -0.65 18.96 -1.29
N VAL A 149 -1.04 18.33 -0.19
CA VAL A 149 -0.14 17.71 0.79
C VAL A 149 -0.35 16.19 0.75
N THR A 150 0.68 15.43 1.07
CA THR A 150 0.65 13.97 1.06
C THR A 150 1.32 13.45 2.32
N SER A 151 0.81 12.34 2.86
CA SER A 151 1.40 11.67 4.02
C SER A 151 2.68 10.93 3.63
N PHE A 152 3.51 10.68 4.64
CA PHE A 152 4.54 9.66 4.55
C PHE A 152 3.87 8.30 4.71
N ASP A 153 4.02 7.43 3.72
CA ASP A 153 3.45 6.08 3.70
C ASP A 153 4.51 5.06 3.25
N GLY A 154 4.26 3.77 3.46
CA GLY A 154 5.11 2.67 3.04
C GLY A 154 5.00 2.33 1.55
N ALA A 155 5.51 1.14 1.20
CA ALA A 155 5.41 0.55 -0.13
C ALA A 155 5.04 -0.93 -0.04
N GLY A 156 4.44 -1.49 -1.09
CA GLY A 156 4.29 -2.93 -1.26
C GLY A 156 5.38 -3.49 -2.16
N VAL A 157 6.13 -4.50 -1.70
CA VAL A 157 7.17 -5.14 -2.52
C VAL A 157 7.10 -6.66 -2.33
N PHE A 158 6.67 -7.34 -3.40
CA PHE A 158 6.50 -8.79 -3.40
C PHE A 158 7.58 -9.47 -4.20
N ARG A 159 8.07 -10.60 -3.68
CA ARG A 159 8.94 -11.49 -4.45
C ARG A 159 8.10 -12.30 -5.46
N PRO A 160 8.71 -12.79 -6.56
CA PRO A 160 8.02 -13.57 -7.56
C PRO A 160 7.33 -14.80 -6.95
N PHE A 161 6.00 -14.81 -6.99
CA PHE A 161 5.15 -15.81 -6.35
C PHE A 161 5.49 -17.27 -6.72
N GLY A 162 5.83 -17.52 -8.00
CA GLY A 162 6.10 -18.87 -8.50
C GLY A 162 7.54 -19.38 -8.29
N ARG A 163 8.42 -18.62 -7.62
CA ARG A 163 9.85 -18.96 -7.54
C ARG A 163 10.23 -19.76 -6.29
N ASN A 164 9.63 -19.44 -5.16
CA ASN A 164 9.89 -20.11 -3.89
C ASN A 164 8.64 -20.00 -3.02
N ASP A 165 8.08 -21.14 -2.62
CA ASP A 165 6.86 -21.17 -1.82
C ASP A 165 7.05 -20.52 -0.44
N SER A 166 8.28 -20.46 0.09
CA SER A 166 8.56 -19.78 1.35
C SER A 166 8.42 -18.26 1.27
N TRP A 167 8.36 -17.68 0.07
CA TRP A 167 8.20 -16.25 -0.17
C TRP A 167 6.74 -15.78 -0.19
N ARG A 168 5.78 -16.71 -0.12
CA ARG A 168 4.36 -16.38 -0.06
C ARG A 168 4.05 -15.66 1.24
N THR A 169 3.25 -14.61 1.15
CA THR A 169 2.73 -13.91 2.32
C THR A 169 1.86 -14.85 3.16
N THR A 170 2.00 -14.79 4.48
CA THR A 170 1.38 -15.77 5.38
C THR A 170 -0.01 -15.35 5.85
N LYS A 171 -0.37 -14.07 5.77
CA LYS A 171 -1.65 -13.57 6.26
C LYS A 171 -2.79 -14.02 5.34
N LYS A 172 -3.79 -14.69 5.94
CA LYS A 172 -4.91 -15.34 5.22
C LYS A 172 -6.13 -14.43 5.03
N THR A 173 -6.26 -13.38 5.84
CA THR A 173 -7.36 -12.42 5.77
C THR A 173 -6.81 -11.01 5.72
N TRP A 174 -7.23 -10.26 4.71
CA TRP A 174 -6.78 -8.88 4.49
C TRP A 174 -7.93 -7.93 4.19
N HIS A 175 -9.18 -8.40 4.11
CA HIS A 175 -10.32 -7.50 3.89
C HIS A 175 -10.54 -6.65 5.14
N HIS A 176 -10.27 -5.35 5.02
CA HIS A 176 -10.50 -4.34 6.04
C HIS A 176 -10.68 -2.98 5.38
N VAL A 177 -11.08 -1.99 6.18
CA VAL A 177 -11.09 -0.58 5.81
C VAL A 177 -10.05 0.12 6.66
N ASP A 178 -9.13 0.85 6.01
CA ASP A 178 -8.01 1.52 6.71
C ASP A 178 -8.48 2.68 7.57
N GLN A 179 -9.46 3.45 7.07
CA GLN A 179 -9.94 4.67 7.71
C GLN A 179 -11.27 4.43 8.45
N ALA A 180 -11.53 5.25 9.48
CA ALA A 180 -12.69 5.13 10.35
C ALA A 180 -14.02 5.12 9.57
N HIS A 181 -14.80 4.05 9.74
CA HIS A 181 -16.09 3.83 9.08
C HIS A 181 -17.19 4.83 9.48
N THR A 182 -16.97 5.67 10.49
CA THR A 182 -17.95 6.64 10.99
C THR A 182 -17.92 7.99 10.26
N LYS A 183 -16.90 8.24 9.41
CA LYS A 183 -16.80 9.49 8.64
C LYS A 183 -17.68 9.41 7.40
N ILE A 184 -18.59 10.38 7.23
CA ILE A 184 -19.49 10.45 6.08
C ILE A 184 -18.95 11.45 5.06
N GLY A 185 -18.86 11.03 3.79
CA GLY A 185 -18.37 11.83 2.67
C GLY A 185 -16.91 11.54 2.32
N LEU A 186 -16.35 12.37 1.43
CA LEU A 186 -14.97 12.24 0.96
C LEU A 186 -14.00 12.88 1.95
N HIS A 187 -13.31 12.07 2.76
CA HIS A 187 -12.33 12.53 3.75
C HIS A 187 -10.90 12.08 3.45
N CYS A 188 -10.75 10.99 2.70
CA CYS A 188 -9.45 10.40 2.38
C CYS A 188 -9.54 9.71 1.02
N ILE A 189 -8.46 9.80 0.23
CA ILE A 189 -8.17 8.96 -0.92
C ILE A 189 -6.73 8.49 -0.74
N GLN A 190 -6.52 7.19 -0.86
CA GLN A 190 -5.22 6.53 -0.81
C GLN A 190 -4.76 6.17 -2.22
#